data_AF-A8SN88-F1
#
_entry.id   AF-A8SN88-F1
#
_cell.length_a   1.000
_cell.length_b   1.000
_cell.length_c   1.000
_cell.angle_alpha   90.00
_cell.angle_beta   90.00
_cell.angle_gamma   90.00
#
_symmetry.space_group_name_H-M   'P 1'
#
loop_
_entity.id
_entity.type
_entity.pdbx_description
1 polymer ?
#
loop_
_entity_poly.entity_id
_entity_poly.type
_entity_poly.pdbx_seq_one_letter_code
_entity_poly.pdbx_strand_id
1 'polypeptide(L)'
;MSRNKKFIVITGQIASGKSSLAELIKERNENYLVLDADDQIKELYKRGAELYKVLVNEFGDSILNEKGNISKSKLRKIVFLNDENREKLNSLTHPVILKNMVNLAKNSDAEVVFLQIPLLNESIDRLEKLIDIDEIWNVTANDEVRFKRLMERKGITEEIARRIMEIQSEFENENYDILSVENNGDFEELKVKLDLFFKNSCINEGKKVGFFGKLKKSKQEETEEDKAIVEDKTEDVDVVRKLTEDELKAMNTAEEVFNDHPLEKENLNNNENLDGFMQSVFANEQSTENVDLKNLKNQNSLNMEKTKLTDLSPLREEKLDSTDSAQNSINNSDGEFFEEEAVEDTKKDKGKKKKKKMKMWKKILITIITVLIICKALFLGAVYYGGKNYPINYIEEIQKYSNEYGVDPKVVLAIMRVESNFKSDAVSKVNAKGLMQVLPDTAKHVAKLLNVNVNSVDLNDPETNVKFGTYYLKYLMQNFSNMDTVYAAYNGGIGNVNTWLKDSKYSNDGVSLYNIPSAETKNYVNKVNKALKAYEILYGKEFPTKKTKGFAKFIDNVKNAVRYIFRNF
;
A
#
# COMPACT_ATOMS: atom_id res chain seq x y z
N MET A 1 9.62 -6.22 -45.78
CA MET A 1 9.31 -5.01 -44.99
C MET A 1 8.37 -5.44 -43.89
N SER A 2 8.66 -5.15 -42.62
CA SER A 2 7.65 -5.26 -41.56
C SER A 2 6.58 -4.19 -41.81
N ARG A 3 5.30 -4.54 -41.70
CA ARG A 3 4.25 -3.52 -41.53
C ARG A 3 4.52 -2.84 -40.18
N ASN A 4 4.38 -1.52 -40.10
CA ASN A 4 4.51 -0.81 -38.82
C ASN A 4 3.29 -1.16 -37.95
N LYS A 5 3.49 -2.14 -37.05
CA LYS A 5 2.50 -2.55 -36.06
C LYS A 5 2.27 -1.39 -35.10
N LYS A 6 1.01 -0.98 -34.92
CA LYS A 6 0.62 0.00 -33.89
C LYS A 6 0.46 -0.71 -32.55
N PHE A 7 1.15 -0.25 -31.51
CA PHE A 7 1.08 -0.78 -30.16
C PHE A 7 0.32 0.17 -29.24
N ILE A 8 -0.83 -0.29 -28.75
CA ILE A 8 -1.74 0.49 -27.91
C ILE A 8 -1.85 -0.19 -26.55
N VAL A 9 -1.60 0.53 -25.47
CA VAL A 9 -1.60 -0.05 -24.12
C VAL A 9 -2.89 0.28 -23.39
N ILE A 10 -3.64 -0.74 -22.98
CA ILE A 10 -4.88 -0.59 -22.19
C ILE A 10 -4.53 -0.65 -20.71
N THR A 11 -4.78 0.44 -19.99
CA THR A 11 -4.43 0.63 -18.57
C THR A 11 -5.61 1.19 -17.76
N GLY A 12 -5.40 1.40 -16.46
CA GLY A 12 -6.39 1.88 -15.49
C GLY A 12 -6.46 1.03 -14.24
N GLN A 13 -7.11 1.53 -13.19
CA GLN A 13 -7.23 0.87 -11.88
C GLN A 13 -8.11 -0.40 -11.94
N ILE A 14 -8.11 -1.18 -10.86
CA ILE A 14 -8.98 -2.36 -10.73
C ILE A 14 -10.47 -1.98 -10.83
N ALA A 15 -11.26 -2.89 -11.41
CA ALA A 15 -12.72 -2.75 -11.62
C ALA A 15 -13.19 -1.54 -12.46
N SER A 16 -12.29 -0.80 -13.11
CA SER A 16 -12.68 0.26 -14.06
C SER A 16 -13.32 -0.25 -15.36
N GLY A 17 -13.13 -1.52 -15.72
CA GLY A 17 -13.77 -2.16 -16.89
C GLY A 17 -12.82 -2.54 -18.03
N LYS A 18 -11.50 -2.45 -17.86
CA LYS A 18 -10.48 -2.83 -18.85
C LYS A 18 -10.79 -4.13 -19.61
N SER A 19 -11.09 -5.22 -18.90
CA SER A 19 -11.34 -6.54 -19.50
C SER A 19 -12.55 -6.53 -20.43
N SER A 20 -13.63 -5.82 -20.06
CA SER A 20 -14.82 -5.64 -20.88
C SER A 20 -14.54 -4.76 -22.11
N LEU A 21 -13.67 -3.75 -21.99
CA LEU A 21 -13.19 -2.98 -23.14
C LEU A 21 -12.35 -3.87 -24.09
N ALA A 22 -11.44 -4.69 -23.55
CA ALA A 22 -10.62 -5.61 -24.30
C ALA A 22 -11.43 -6.70 -25.03
N GLU A 23 -12.53 -7.15 -24.43
CA GLU A 23 -13.51 -8.06 -25.04
C GLU A 23 -14.24 -7.40 -26.21
N LEU A 24 -14.80 -6.20 -26.01
CA LEU A 24 -15.43 -5.40 -27.08
C LEU A 24 -14.45 -5.03 -28.22
N ILE A 25 -13.15 -4.89 -27.95
CA ILE A 25 -12.12 -4.67 -28.99
C ILE A 25 -11.93 -5.92 -29.85
N LYS A 26 -11.92 -7.12 -29.25
CA LYS A 26 -11.85 -8.41 -29.99
C LYS A 26 -13.07 -8.59 -30.88
N GLU A 27 -14.26 -8.28 -30.38
CA GLU A 27 -15.52 -8.34 -31.15
C GLU A 27 -15.55 -7.37 -32.34
N ARG A 28 -14.85 -6.23 -32.26
CA ARG A 28 -14.93 -5.16 -33.27
C ARG A 28 -14.19 -5.47 -34.57
N ASN A 29 -13.08 -6.21 -34.51
CA ASN A 29 -12.28 -6.56 -35.70
C ASN A 29 -11.35 -7.74 -35.40
N GLU A 30 -11.54 -8.84 -36.12
CA GLU A 30 -10.74 -10.08 -36.01
C GLU A 30 -9.24 -9.88 -36.29
N ASN A 31 -8.86 -8.78 -36.96
CA ASN A 31 -7.47 -8.44 -37.27
C ASN A 31 -6.74 -7.73 -36.11
N TYR A 32 -7.41 -7.45 -34.99
CA TYR A 32 -6.80 -6.85 -33.80
C TYR A 32 -6.31 -7.93 -32.83
N LEU A 33 -5.01 -7.90 -32.50
CA LEU A 33 -4.46 -8.80 -31.49
C LEU A 33 -4.56 -8.15 -30.11
N VAL A 34 -5.43 -8.68 -29.25
CA VAL A 34 -5.61 -8.21 -27.87
C VAL A 34 -4.99 -9.20 -26.88
N LEU A 35 -3.89 -8.81 -26.24
CA LEU A 35 -3.15 -9.62 -25.25
C LEU A 35 -3.39 -9.10 -23.84
N ASP A 36 -3.90 -9.95 -22.95
CA ASP A 36 -3.97 -9.66 -21.51
C ASP A 36 -2.74 -10.20 -20.78
N ALA A 37 -2.12 -9.37 -19.93
CA ALA A 37 -1.01 -9.75 -19.08
C ALA A 37 -1.39 -10.84 -18.05
N ASP A 38 -2.61 -10.81 -17.52
CA ASP A 38 -3.08 -11.78 -16.51
C ASP A 38 -3.29 -13.20 -17.10
N ASP A 39 -3.60 -13.29 -18.40
CA ASP A 39 -3.73 -14.56 -19.13
C ASP A 39 -2.36 -15.23 -19.35
N GLN A 40 -1.32 -14.45 -19.66
CA GLN A 40 0.03 -15.00 -19.95
C GLN A 40 0.59 -15.84 -18.79
N ILE A 41 0.16 -15.51 -17.56
CA ILE A 41 0.55 -16.20 -16.33
C ILE A 41 0.26 -17.71 -16.41
N LYS A 42 -0.79 -18.13 -17.14
CA LYS A 42 -1.21 -19.54 -17.21
C LYS A 42 -0.14 -20.45 -17.82
N GLU A 43 0.54 -20.00 -18.87
CA GLU A 43 1.63 -20.74 -19.50
C GLU A 43 2.95 -20.58 -18.73
N LEU A 44 3.26 -19.36 -18.29
CA LEU A 44 4.52 -19.05 -17.61
C LEU A 44 4.65 -19.72 -16.23
N TYR A 45 3.54 -20.16 -15.62
CA TYR A 45 3.51 -20.90 -14.35
C TYR A 45 3.53 -22.43 -14.53
N LYS A 46 3.58 -22.97 -15.76
CA LYS A 46 3.70 -24.41 -15.99
C LYS A 46 5.07 -24.94 -15.54
N ARG A 47 5.07 -26.11 -14.91
CA ARG A 47 6.28 -26.77 -14.38
C ARG A 47 7.32 -26.97 -15.50
N GLY A 48 8.49 -26.36 -15.32
CA GLY A 48 9.59 -26.39 -16.29
C GLY A 48 9.84 -25.04 -16.99
N ALA A 49 8.87 -24.13 -17.01
CA ALA A 49 9.05 -22.76 -17.48
C ALA A 49 10.12 -22.00 -16.68
N GLU A 50 10.69 -20.96 -17.27
CA GLU A 50 11.72 -20.12 -16.63
C GLU A 50 11.17 -19.43 -15.38
N LEU A 51 10.01 -18.76 -15.50
CA LEU A 51 9.34 -18.09 -14.38
C LEU A 51 8.92 -19.08 -13.28
N TYR A 52 8.45 -20.28 -13.63
CA TYR A 52 8.20 -21.35 -12.64
C TYR A 52 9.44 -21.62 -11.76
N LYS A 53 10.62 -21.79 -12.38
CA LYS A 53 11.87 -22.09 -11.66
C LYS A 53 12.27 -20.95 -10.72
N VAL A 54 12.17 -19.71 -11.22
CA VAL A 54 12.47 -18.49 -10.47
C VAL A 54 11.55 -18.34 -9.25
N LEU A 55 10.24 -18.50 -9.43
CA LEU A 55 9.27 -18.34 -8.34
C LEU A 55 9.37 -19.44 -7.28
N VAL A 56 9.65 -20.69 -7.67
CA VAL A 56 9.86 -21.79 -6.70
C VAL A 56 11.18 -21.63 -5.94
N ASN A 57 12.23 -21.11 -6.57
CA ASN A 57 13.48 -20.80 -5.88
C ASN A 57 13.33 -19.68 -4.84
N GLU A 58 12.46 -18.69 -5.11
CA GLU A 58 12.22 -17.55 -4.22
C GLU A 58 11.23 -17.88 -3.08
N PHE A 59 10.04 -18.40 -3.41
CA PHE A 59 8.97 -18.63 -2.44
C PHE A 59 8.91 -20.08 -1.91
N GLY A 60 9.81 -20.95 -2.37
CA GLY A 60 9.89 -22.37 -2.00
C GLY A 60 8.70 -23.21 -2.48
N ASP A 61 8.69 -24.49 -2.12
CA ASP A 61 7.59 -25.42 -2.45
C ASP A 61 6.23 -25.02 -1.84
N SER A 62 6.21 -24.02 -0.96
CA SER A 62 5.00 -23.47 -0.34
C SER A 62 3.96 -22.97 -1.37
N ILE A 63 4.41 -22.50 -2.54
CA ILE A 63 3.52 -22.03 -3.61
C ILE A 63 2.92 -23.16 -4.47
N LEU A 64 3.37 -24.41 -4.29
CA LEU A 64 2.99 -25.53 -5.15
C LEU A 64 1.70 -26.24 -4.70
N ASN A 65 0.94 -26.74 -5.66
CA ASN A 65 -0.11 -27.74 -5.42
C ASN A 65 0.47 -29.18 -5.42
N GLU A 66 -0.37 -30.17 -5.10
CA GLU A 66 0.02 -31.59 -5.03
C GLU A 66 0.60 -32.15 -6.34
N LYS A 67 0.25 -31.57 -7.50
CA LYS A 67 0.80 -31.94 -8.81
C LYS A 67 2.17 -31.30 -9.09
N GLY A 68 2.67 -30.45 -8.18
CA GLY A 68 3.91 -29.69 -8.33
C GLY A 68 3.81 -28.55 -9.35
N ASN A 69 2.61 -27.96 -9.52
CA ASN A 69 2.40 -26.74 -10.30
C ASN A 69 2.16 -25.55 -9.35
N ILE A 70 2.49 -24.32 -9.77
CA ILE A 70 2.25 -23.12 -8.95
C ILE A 70 0.75 -22.90 -8.76
N SER A 71 0.32 -22.84 -7.50
CA SER A 71 -1.05 -22.48 -7.12
C SER A 71 -1.16 -20.95 -7.03
N LYS A 72 -1.93 -20.35 -7.95
CA LYS A 72 -2.31 -18.93 -7.89
C LYS A 72 -2.90 -18.55 -6.51
N SER A 73 -3.61 -19.48 -5.85
CA SER A 73 -4.15 -19.28 -4.48
C SER A 73 -3.06 -19.24 -3.41
N LYS A 74 -2.16 -20.25 -3.35
CA LYS A 74 -1.08 -20.27 -2.35
C LYS A 74 -0.11 -19.10 -2.52
N LEU A 75 0.29 -18.80 -3.76
CA LEU A 75 1.12 -17.64 -4.08
C LEU A 75 0.44 -16.32 -3.65
N ARG A 76 -0.87 -16.15 -3.92
CA ARG A 76 -1.62 -14.96 -3.47
C ARG A 76 -1.60 -14.81 -1.95
N LYS A 77 -1.78 -15.89 -1.18
CA LYS A 77 -1.72 -15.83 0.30
C LYS A 77 -0.37 -15.32 0.82
N ILE A 78 0.75 -15.61 0.13
CA ILE A 78 2.10 -15.21 0.52
C ILE A 78 2.42 -13.75 0.19
N VAL A 79 1.83 -13.18 -0.86
CA VAL A 79 2.11 -11.80 -1.32
C VAL A 79 1.05 -10.76 -0.93
N PHE A 80 -0.15 -11.18 -0.52
CA PHE A 80 -1.26 -10.24 -0.32
C PHE A 80 -1.06 -9.29 0.87
N LEU A 81 -0.45 -9.78 1.97
CA LEU A 81 -0.29 -9.05 3.24
C LEU A 81 1.18 -8.75 3.59
N ASN A 82 2.11 -9.03 2.67
CA ASN A 82 3.51 -8.63 2.77
C ASN A 82 3.87 -7.86 1.49
N ASP A 83 4.08 -6.55 1.64
CA ASP A 83 4.36 -5.64 0.52
C ASP A 83 5.73 -5.92 -0.13
N GLU A 84 6.74 -6.36 0.64
CA GLU A 84 8.04 -6.80 0.10
C GLU A 84 7.90 -8.08 -0.75
N ASN A 85 7.09 -9.05 -0.30
CA ASN A 85 6.78 -10.24 -1.10
C ASN A 85 6.03 -9.89 -2.40
N ARG A 86 5.17 -8.86 -2.39
CA ARG A 86 4.48 -8.36 -3.60
C ARG A 86 5.46 -7.66 -4.55
N GLU A 87 6.24 -6.70 -4.05
CA GLU A 87 7.27 -6.00 -4.83
C GLU A 87 8.23 -7.01 -5.48
N LYS A 88 8.65 -8.03 -4.70
CA LYS A 88 9.52 -9.10 -5.19
C LYS A 88 8.84 -9.97 -6.24
N LEU A 89 7.59 -10.40 -6.03
CA LEU A 89 6.81 -11.11 -7.07
C LEU A 89 6.72 -10.29 -8.37
N ASN A 90 6.28 -9.03 -8.28
CA ASN A 90 6.15 -8.11 -9.42
C ASN A 90 7.49 -7.98 -10.17
N SER A 91 8.60 -7.80 -9.45
CA SER A 91 9.94 -7.69 -10.04
C SER A 91 10.40 -8.91 -10.84
N LEU A 92 9.89 -10.10 -10.50
CA LEU A 92 10.22 -11.37 -11.15
C LEU A 92 9.23 -11.70 -12.28
N THR A 93 7.96 -11.36 -12.13
CA THR A 93 6.90 -11.69 -13.11
C THR A 93 6.84 -10.72 -14.28
N HIS A 94 6.81 -9.40 -14.04
CA HIS A 94 6.60 -8.41 -15.11
C HIS A 94 7.63 -8.51 -16.26
N PRO A 95 8.94 -8.67 -16.03
CA PRO A 95 9.91 -8.76 -17.13
C PRO A 95 9.66 -9.96 -18.06
N VAL A 96 9.17 -11.08 -17.52
CA VAL A 96 8.89 -12.29 -18.31
C VAL A 96 7.54 -12.16 -19.03
N ILE A 97 6.51 -11.63 -18.36
CA ILE A 97 5.18 -11.40 -18.94
C ILE A 97 5.26 -10.43 -20.12
N LEU A 98 5.87 -9.25 -19.92
CA LEU A 98 5.99 -8.23 -20.97
C LEU A 98 6.80 -8.74 -22.18
N LYS A 99 7.90 -9.47 -21.93
CA LYS A 99 8.70 -10.11 -22.99
C LYS A 99 7.89 -11.16 -23.76
N ASN A 100 7.03 -11.94 -23.08
CA ASN A 100 6.15 -12.90 -23.74
C ASN A 100 5.11 -12.20 -24.62
N MET A 101 4.42 -11.19 -24.09
CA MET A 101 3.43 -10.40 -24.83
C MET A 101 4.05 -9.76 -26.08
N VAL A 102 5.21 -9.12 -25.94
CA VAL A 102 5.92 -8.48 -27.07
C VAL A 102 6.38 -9.51 -28.11
N ASN A 103 6.82 -10.70 -27.70
CA ASN A 103 7.18 -11.77 -28.64
C ASN A 103 5.96 -12.27 -29.42
N LEU A 104 4.83 -12.52 -28.76
CA LEU A 104 3.57 -12.90 -29.41
C LEU A 104 3.10 -11.82 -30.39
N ALA A 105 3.19 -10.55 -29.98
CA ALA A 105 2.80 -9.39 -30.80
C ALA A 105 3.70 -9.17 -32.03
N LYS A 106 5.00 -9.41 -31.91
CA LYS A 106 5.95 -9.30 -33.03
C LYS A 106 5.84 -10.47 -34.01
N ASN A 107 5.46 -11.66 -33.53
CA ASN A 107 5.33 -12.88 -34.34
C ASN A 107 3.95 -13.07 -34.98
N SER A 108 2.98 -12.18 -34.74
CA SER A 108 1.65 -12.23 -35.39
C SER A 108 1.59 -11.40 -36.67
N ASP A 109 0.58 -11.63 -37.51
CA ASP A 109 0.31 -10.80 -38.70
C ASP A 109 -0.52 -9.53 -38.41
N ALA A 110 -1.08 -9.41 -37.21
CA ALA A 110 -1.96 -8.29 -36.82
C ALA A 110 -1.26 -6.92 -36.90
N GLU A 111 -1.92 -5.94 -37.52
CA GLU A 111 -1.38 -4.58 -37.73
C GLU A 111 -1.58 -3.65 -36.53
N VAL A 112 -2.58 -3.92 -35.70
CA VAL A 112 -2.83 -3.20 -34.43
C VAL A 112 -2.82 -4.23 -33.31
N VAL A 113 -2.02 -3.94 -32.28
CA VAL A 113 -1.87 -4.79 -31.09
C VAL A 113 -2.28 -3.99 -29.86
N PHE A 114 -3.21 -4.54 -29.10
CA PHE A 114 -3.62 -4.02 -27.81
C PHE A 114 -2.97 -4.84 -26.68
N LEU A 115 -2.24 -4.17 -25.80
CA LEU A 115 -1.60 -4.77 -24.63
C LEU A 115 -2.35 -4.33 -23.37
N GLN A 116 -3.20 -5.20 -22.80
CA GLN A 116 -3.85 -4.90 -21.53
C GLN A 116 -2.88 -5.20 -20.38
N ILE A 117 -2.45 -4.14 -19.70
CA ILE A 117 -1.42 -4.21 -18.64
C ILE A 117 -1.98 -3.56 -17.36
N PRO A 118 -2.31 -4.36 -16.32
CA PRO A 118 -2.49 -3.85 -14.97
C PRO A 118 -1.22 -3.16 -14.47
N LEU A 119 -1.36 -2.04 -13.75
CA LEU A 119 -0.26 -1.34 -13.08
C LEU A 119 0.87 -0.86 -14.02
N LEU A 120 0.49 -0.28 -15.17
CA LEU A 120 1.45 0.24 -16.16
C LEU A 120 2.52 1.19 -15.57
N ASN A 121 2.20 1.95 -14.50
CA ASN A 121 3.16 2.77 -13.74
C ASN A 121 4.42 1.99 -13.29
N GLU A 122 4.31 0.71 -12.93
CA GLU A 122 5.44 -0.13 -12.48
C GLU A 122 6.21 -0.79 -13.65
N SER A 123 5.68 -0.68 -14.88
CA SER A 123 6.09 -1.50 -16.03
C SER A 123 6.48 -0.70 -17.29
N ILE A 124 6.15 0.59 -17.37
CA ILE A 124 6.30 1.37 -18.61
C ILE A 124 7.76 1.47 -19.08
N ASP A 125 8.70 1.83 -18.18
CA ASP A 125 10.15 1.80 -18.41
C ASP A 125 10.67 0.47 -18.98
N ARG A 126 9.98 -0.65 -18.75
CA ARG A 126 10.36 -1.97 -19.24
C ARG A 126 9.74 -2.27 -20.59
N LEU A 127 8.54 -1.77 -20.85
CA LEU A 127 7.82 -1.92 -22.11
C LEU A 127 8.45 -1.07 -23.22
N GLU A 128 8.82 0.18 -22.90
CA GLU A 128 9.60 1.10 -23.75
C GLU A 128 10.89 0.47 -24.30
N LYS A 129 11.55 -0.37 -23.50
CA LYS A 129 12.80 -1.06 -23.86
C LYS A 129 12.57 -2.31 -24.73
N LEU A 130 11.31 -2.62 -25.06
CA LEU A 130 10.89 -3.78 -25.84
C LEU A 130 10.13 -3.38 -27.12
N ILE A 131 9.36 -2.29 -27.08
CA ILE A 131 8.58 -1.74 -28.20
C ILE A 131 8.48 -0.21 -28.09
N ASP A 132 8.34 0.45 -29.22
CA ASP A 132 7.73 1.77 -29.29
C ASP A 132 6.23 1.65 -28.98
N ILE A 133 5.66 2.63 -28.25
CA ILE A 133 4.25 2.66 -27.86
C ILE A 133 3.59 3.84 -28.56
N ASP A 134 2.60 3.59 -29.42
CA ASP A 134 1.92 4.63 -30.21
C ASP A 134 0.90 5.44 -29.39
N GLU A 135 0.24 4.79 -28.41
CA GLU A 135 -0.89 5.38 -27.67
C GLU A 135 -1.21 4.62 -26.38
N ILE A 136 -1.77 5.31 -25.38
CA ILE A 136 -2.23 4.69 -24.13
C ILE A 136 -3.73 4.96 -23.94
N TRP A 137 -4.50 3.89 -23.72
CA TRP A 137 -5.94 3.93 -23.45
C TRP A 137 -6.17 3.66 -21.95
N ASN A 138 -6.44 4.72 -21.19
CA ASN A 138 -6.70 4.65 -19.75
C ASN A 138 -8.22 4.56 -19.49
N VAL A 139 -8.65 3.49 -18.81
CA VAL A 139 -10.04 3.34 -18.35
C VAL A 139 -10.09 3.66 -16.86
N THR A 140 -10.69 4.79 -16.51
CA THR A 140 -10.96 5.20 -15.13
C THR A 140 -12.40 4.87 -14.74
N ALA A 141 -12.71 4.91 -13.45
CA ALA A 141 -14.07 4.93 -12.91
C ALA A 141 -14.00 5.46 -11.47
N ASN A 142 -15.06 6.09 -11.00
CA ASN A 142 -15.10 6.64 -9.64
C ASN A 142 -15.00 5.52 -8.58
N ASP A 143 -14.56 5.90 -7.38
CA ASP A 143 -14.22 4.95 -6.31
C ASP A 143 -15.43 4.12 -5.87
N GLU A 144 -16.64 4.69 -5.84
CA GLU A 144 -17.87 3.99 -5.46
C GLU A 144 -18.24 2.90 -6.46
N VAL A 145 -18.16 3.19 -7.77
CA VAL A 145 -18.42 2.21 -8.84
C VAL A 145 -17.32 1.15 -8.88
N ARG A 146 -16.04 1.53 -8.72
CA ARG A 146 -14.93 0.56 -8.63
C ARG A 146 -15.11 -0.36 -7.42
N PHE A 147 -15.50 0.18 -6.27
CA PHE A 147 -15.76 -0.59 -5.05
C PHE A 147 -16.96 -1.53 -5.22
N LYS A 148 -18.09 -1.04 -5.75
CA LYS A 148 -19.26 -1.89 -6.03
C LYS A 148 -18.92 -3.07 -6.97
N ARG A 149 -18.28 -2.78 -8.10
CA ARG A 149 -17.81 -3.80 -9.07
C ARG A 149 -16.69 -4.70 -8.55
N LEU A 150 -16.04 -4.34 -7.43
CA LEU A 150 -15.13 -5.22 -6.69
C LEU A 150 -15.91 -6.18 -5.79
N MET A 151 -16.87 -5.67 -5.02
CA MET A 151 -17.70 -6.46 -4.10
C MET A 151 -18.60 -7.47 -4.84
N GLU A 152 -18.97 -7.20 -6.09
CA GLU A 152 -19.66 -8.16 -6.97
C GLU A 152 -18.79 -9.35 -7.41
N ARG A 153 -17.46 -9.30 -7.18
CA ARG A 153 -16.55 -10.41 -7.51
C ARG A 153 -16.48 -11.44 -6.39
N LYS A 154 -16.76 -12.69 -6.72
CA LYS A 154 -16.62 -13.84 -5.79
C LYS A 154 -15.25 -13.85 -5.12
N GLY A 155 -15.22 -13.89 -3.79
CA GLY A 155 -14.00 -13.97 -2.98
C GLY A 155 -13.29 -12.64 -2.72
N ILE A 156 -13.94 -11.49 -2.95
CA ILE A 156 -13.45 -10.16 -2.53
C ILE A 156 -14.25 -9.67 -1.32
N THR A 157 -13.57 -9.38 -0.20
CA THR A 157 -14.16 -8.69 0.96
C THR A 157 -13.91 -7.18 0.88
N GLU A 158 -14.61 -6.40 1.71
CA GLU A 158 -14.43 -4.94 1.76
C GLU A 158 -13.00 -4.53 2.12
N GLU A 159 -12.34 -5.21 3.06
CA GLU A 159 -10.92 -4.94 3.40
C GLU A 159 -10.02 -5.21 2.17
N ILE A 160 -10.26 -6.31 1.46
CA ILE A 160 -9.52 -6.65 0.24
C ILE A 160 -9.76 -5.60 -0.85
N ALA A 161 -11.01 -5.18 -1.06
CA ALA A 161 -11.36 -4.16 -2.04
C ALA A 161 -10.68 -2.83 -1.73
N ARG A 162 -10.78 -2.34 -0.48
CA ARG A 162 -10.15 -1.09 -0.03
C ARG A 162 -8.63 -1.17 -0.15
N ARG A 163 -7.98 -2.22 0.36
CA ARG A 163 -6.51 -2.39 0.27
C ARG A 163 -6.02 -2.39 -1.17
N ILE A 164 -6.71 -3.06 -2.10
CA ILE A 164 -6.32 -3.04 -3.52
C ILE A 164 -6.54 -1.65 -4.14
N MET A 165 -7.62 -0.94 -3.78
CA MET A 165 -7.87 0.42 -4.28
C MET A 165 -6.84 1.43 -3.74
N GLU A 166 -6.43 1.32 -2.47
CA GLU A 166 -5.40 2.16 -1.84
C GLU A 166 -4.00 1.97 -2.45
N ILE A 167 -3.67 0.74 -2.88
CA ILE A 167 -2.38 0.42 -3.50
C ILE A 167 -2.28 0.95 -4.95
N GLN A 168 -3.40 1.25 -5.61
CA GLN A 168 -3.42 1.55 -7.05
C GLN A 168 -3.68 3.03 -7.35
N SER A 169 -2.62 3.76 -7.71
CA SER A 169 -2.72 5.08 -8.34
C SER A 169 -3.40 5.01 -9.71
N GLU A 170 -3.93 6.14 -10.19
CA GLU A 170 -4.22 6.30 -11.62
C GLU A 170 -2.89 6.29 -12.43
N PHE A 171 -2.99 6.01 -13.73
CA PHE A 171 -1.87 6.14 -14.65
C PHE A 171 -1.72 7.60 -15.10
N GLU A 172 -0.58 8.22 -14.78
CA GLU A 172 -0.20 9.57 -15.24
C GLU A 172 1.24 9.51 -15.79
N ASN A 173 1.46 9.99 -17.02
CA ASN A 173 2.76 10.08 -17.66
C ASN A 173 2.76 11.20 -18.71
N GLU A 174 3.79 12.03 -18.74
CA GLU A 174 3.87 13.22 -19.62
C GLU A 174 4.42 12.92 -21.03
N ASN A 175 5.01 11.73 -21.25
CA ASN A 175 5.64 11.36 -22.52
C ASN A 175 4.65 10.79 -23.56
N TYR A 176 3.37 10.61 -23.20
CA TYR A 176 2.42 9.82 -23.99
C TYR A 176 1.09 10.53 -24.25
N ASP A 177 0.54 10.31 -25.46
CA ASP A 177 -0.86 10.57 -25.76
C ASP A 177 -1.74 9.57 -25.00
N ILE A 178 -2.23 10.00 -23.83
CA ILE A 178 -3.18 9.22 -23.01
C ILE A 178 -4.61 9.60 -23.40
N LEU A 179 -5.28 8.72 -24.16
CA LEU A 179 -6.72 8.77 -24.27
C LEU A 179 -7.33 8.21 -22.97
N SER A 180 -8.23 8.97 -22.35
CA SER A 180 -8.85 8.61 -21.07
C SER A 180 -10.36 8.64 -21.18
N VAL A 181 -11.04 7.59 -20.69
CA VAL A 181 -12.50 7.57 -20.53
C VAL A 181 -12.89 7.15 -19.12
N GLU A 182 -13.87 7.85 -18.55
CA GLU A 182 -14.46 7.49 -17.26
C GLU A 182 -15.62 6.52 -17.48
N ASN A 183 -15.58 5.37 -16.83
CA ASN A 183 -16.51 4.26 -17.04
C ASN A 183 -17.38 3.98 -15.80
N ASN A 184 -18.24 4.93 -15.43
CA ASN A 184 -19.14 4.79 -14.27
C ASN A 184 -20.43 3.99 -14.57
N GLY A 185 -20.90 4.00 -15.83
CA GLY A 185 -22.18 3.38 -16.23
C GLY A 185 -22.13 1.88 -16.54
N ASP A 186 -22.95 1.48 -17.51
CA ASP A 186 -23.14 0.08 -17.92
C ASP A 186 -22.31 -0.33 -19.15
N PHE A 187 -22.60 -1.51 -19.70
CA PHE A 187 -21.89 -2.11 -20.82
C PHE A 187 -22.23 -1.45 -22.18
N GLU A 188 -23.43 -0.90 -22.35
CA GLU A 188 -23.79 -0.17 -23.57
C GLU A 188 -23.15 1.23 -23.57
N GLU A 189 -23.09 1.89 -22.41
CA GLU A 189 -22.33 3.14 -22.25
C GLU A 189 -20.82 2.93 -22.50
N LEU A 190 -20.28 1.75 -22.17
CA LEU A 190 -18.90 1.36 -22.49
C LEU A 190 -18.67 1.18 -24.01
N LYS A 191 -19.64 0.66 -24.77
CA LYS A 191 -19.54 0.59 -26.25
C LYS A 191 -19.45 1.98 -26.88
N VAL A 192 -20.26 2.93 -26.40
CA VAL A 192 -20.19 4.34 -26.86
C VAL A 192 -18.82 4.96 -26.55
N LYS A 193 -18.20 4.60 -25.41
CA LYS A 193 -16.84 5.02 -25.06
C LYS A 193 -15.76 4.34 -25.90
N LEU A 194 -15.99 3.11 -26.35
CA LEU A 194 -15.10 2.44 -27.31
C LEU A 194 -15.10 3.17 -28.66
N ASP A 195 -16.25 3.66 -29.13
CA ASP A 195 -16.31 4.53 -30.31
C ASP A 195 -15.54 5.84 -30.12
N LEU A 196 -15.58 6.44 -28.93
CA LEU A 196 -14.77 7.62 -28.61
C LEU A 196 -13.26 7.32 -28.61
N PHE A 197 -12.82 6.15 -28.13
CA PHE A 197 -11.42 5.72 -28.28
C PHE A 197 -11.04 5.62 -29.76
N PHE A 198 -11.70 4.77 -30.55
CA PHE A 198 -11.36 4.59 -31.96
C PHE A 198 -11.40 5.89 -32.76
N LYS A 199 -12.40 6.74 -32.54
CA LYS A 199 -12.56 8.03 -33.25
C LYS A 199 -11.40 9.01 -33.05
N ASN A 200 -10.73 8.97 -31.91
CA ASN A 200 -9.62 9.89 -31.58
C ASN A 200 -8.24 9.21 -31.63
N SER A 201 -8.20 7.89 -31.78
CA SER A 201 -6.99 7.08 -31.76
C SER A 201 -6.12 7.20 -33.01
N CYS A 202 -4.81 7.09 -32.82
CA CYS A 202 -3.78 6.93 -33.84
C CYS A 202 -4.04 5.80 -34.86
N ILE A 203 -4.95 4.87 -34.57
CA ILE A 203 -5.42 3.84 -35.53
C ILE A 203 -5.91 4.51 -36.82
N ASN A 204 -6.74 5.55 -36.70
CA ASN A 204 -7.31 6.29 -37.81
C ASN A 204 -6.32 7.35 -38.33
N GLU A 205 -6.19 7.46 -39.65
CA GLU A 205 -5.16 8.30 -40.30
C GLU A 205 -5.32 9.81 -40.05
N GLY A 206 -6.50 10.25 -39.59
CA GLY A 206 -6.80 11.64 -39.24
C GLY A 206 -6.75 11.91 -37.74
N LYS A 207 -5.58 11.78 -37.08
CA LYS A 207 -5.41 12.07 -35.65
C LYS A 207 -5.70 13.56 -35.35
N LYS A 208 -6.93 13.87 -34.92
CA LYS A 208 -7.32 15.22 -34.50
C LYS A 208 -6.76 15.51 -33.12
N VAL A 209 -5.64 16.22 -33.08
CA VAL A 209 -5.04 16.76 -31.86
C VAL A 209 -6.07 17.62 -31.12
N GLY A 210 -6.40 17.24 -29.87
CA GLY A 210 -7.26 18.02 -28.98
C GLY A 210 -8.53 17.31 -28.49
N PHE A 211 -8.38 16.34 -27.58
CA PHE A 211 -9.45 15.95 -26.65
C PHE A 211 -8.88 15.76 -25.23
N PHE A 212 -8.78 16.85 -24.47
CA PHE A 212 -8.24 16.86 -23.11
C PHE A 212 -9.25 16.29 -22.10
N GLY A 213 -9.38 14.96 -22.07
CA GLY A 213 -10.32 14.20 -21.23
C GLY A 213 -10.06 14.19 -19.72
N LYS A 214 -9.40 15.20 -19.14
CA LYS A 214 -9.37 15.53 -17.69
C LYS A 214 -8.75 16.91 -17.49
N LEU A 215 -9.58 17.95 -17.35
CA LEU A 215 -9.11 19.32 -17.03
C LEU A 215 -8.77 19.42 -15.53
N LYS A 216 -7.54 19.05 -15.18
CA LYS A 216 -6.99 19.07 -13.82
C LYS A 216 -6.79 20.52 -13.36
N LYS A 217 -7.85 21.16 -12.83
CA LYS A 217 -7.86 22.59 -12.44
C LYS A 217 -6.62 22.98 -11.63
N SER A 218 -5.81 23.87 -12.20
CA SER A 218 -4.69 24.52 -11.51
C SER A 218 -5.22 25.45 -10.41
N LYS A 219 -4.48 25.56 -9.30
CA LYS A 219 -4.84 26.44 -8.18
C LYS A 219 -4.43 27.90 -8.44
N GLN A 220 -5.21 28.60 -9.26
CA GLN A 220 -5.37 30.07 -9.20
C GLN A 220 -6.57 30.49 -10.05
N GLU A 221 -7.05 31.72 -9.82
CA GLU A 221 -8.18 32.37 -10.54
C GLU A 221 -9.58 31.78 -10.26
N GLU A 222 -10.12 32.16 -9.09
CA GLU A 222 -11.57 32.31 -8.90
C GLU A 222 -11.96 33.75 -9.29
N THR A 223 -12.78 33.92 -10.34
CA THR A 223 -13.52 35.17 -10.60
C THR A 223 -14.91 34.87 -11.17
N GLU A 224 -15.92 35.29 -10.40
CA GLU A 224 -17.30 35.64 -10.75
C GLU A 224 -17.79 35.40 -12.19
N GLU A 225 -18.27 34.18 -12.51
CA GLU A 225 -19.30 34.00 -13.54
C GLU A 225 -20.14 32.73 -13.26
N ASP A 226 -21.12 32.85 -12.35
CA ASP A 226 -22.35 32.03 -12.27
C ASP A 226 -23.28 32.62 -11.18
N LYS A 227 -23.98 33.71 -11.52
CA LYS A 227 -25.00 34.37 -10.69
C LYS A 227 -26.24 34.72 -11.52
N ALA A 228 -27.01 33.71 -11.92
CA ALA A 228 -28.38 33.86 -12.41
C ALA A 228 -29.12 32.51 -12.35
N ILE A 229 -30.46 32.53 -12.13
CA ILE A 229 -31.40 31.44 -12.49
C ILE A 229 -31.19 30.14 -11.66
N VAL A 230 -31.98 29.76 -10.66
CA VAL A 230 -33.36 30.14 -10.28
C VAL A 230 -33.51 30.26 -8.75
N GLU A 231 -34.20 31.29 -8.28
CA GLU A 231 -34.92 31.26 -6.99
C GLU A 231 -36.35 30.78 -7.23
N ASP A 232 -36.83 29.82 -6.43
CA ASP A 232 -38.17 29.79 -5.79
C ASP A 232 -38.63 28.36 -5.46
N LYS A 233 -38.50 27.95 -4.20
CA LYS A 233 -39.58 27.43 -3.32
C LYS A 233 -39.04 26.78 -2.05
N THR A 234 -39.07 27.55 -0.97
CA THR A 234 -38.96 27.06 0.41
C THR A 234 -40.35 26.91 1.01
N GLU A 235 -40.62 25.79 1.69
CA GLU A 235 -41.46 25.75 2.91
C GLU A 235 -41.28 24.38 3.61
N ASP A 236 -40.83 24.44 4.87
CA ASP A 236 -41.17 23.64 6.07
C ASP A 236 -41.47 22.12 5.95
N VAL A 237 -41.06 21.20 6.86
CA VAL A 237 -40.89 21.28 8.34
C VAL A 237 -39.84 20.26 8.83
N ASP A 238 -39.08 20.58 9.90
CA ASP A 238 -38.29 19.62 10.70
C ASP A 238 -39.17 18.70 11.59
N VAL A 239 -39.14 17.37 11.40
CA VAL A 239 -39.83 16.43 12.31
C VAL A 239 -38.94 15.26 12.72
N VAL A 240 -38.35 15.37 13.92
CA VAL A 240 -37.67 14.25 14.60
C VAL A 240 -38.72 13.29 15.18
N ARG A 241 -38.85 12.09 14.60
CA ARG A 241 -39.69 11.02 15.17
C ARG A 241 -39.11 10.52 16.49
N LYS A 242 -39.85 10.69 17.59
CA LYS A 242 -39.66 9.90 18.81
C LYS A 242 -40.32 8.53 18.65
N LEU A 243 -39.68 7.49 19.20
CA LEU A 243 -40.26 6.16 19.36
C LEU A 243 -41.26 6.14 20.53
N THR A 244 -42.21 5.22 20.51
CA THR A 244 -43.23 5.06 21.57
C THR A 244 -42.81 4.05 22.64
N GLU A 245 -43.46 4.06 23.81
CA GLU A 245 -43.13 3.10 24.88
C GLU A 245 -43.49 1.65 24.52
N ASP A 246 -44.41 1.43 23.59
CA ASP A 246 -44.77 0.09 23.11
C ASP A 246 -43.70 -0.46 22.13
N GLU A 247 -43.07 0.40 21.33
CA GLU A 247 -41.87 0.04 20.54
C GLU A 247 -40.69 -0.34 21.46
N LEU A 248 -40.58 0.28 22.65
CA LEU A 248 -39.57 -0.07 23.67
C LEU A 248 -39.89 -1.38 24.42
N LYS A 249 -41.16 -1.66 24.73
CA LYS A 249 -41.56 -2.93 25.38
C LYS A 249 -41.28 -4.15 24.51
N ALA A 250 -41.43 -4.03 23.19
CA ALA A 250 -41.17 -5.11 22.25
C ALA A 250 -39.69 -5.55 22.19
N MET A 251 -38.75 -4.76 22.71
CA MET A 251 -37.32 -5.10 22.72
C MET A 251 -36.85 -5.82 24.00
N ASN A 252 -37.64 -5.82 25.08
CA ASN A 252 -37.23 -6.32 26.41
C ASN A 252 -37.81 -7.70 26.78
N THR A 253 -38.20 -8.52 25.81
CA THR A 253 -38.84 -9.84 26.03
C THR A 253 -38.16 -10.99 25.27
N ALA A 254 -36.86 -10.87 25.00
CA ALA A 254 -36.06 -11.89 24.30
C ALA A 254 -34.85 -12.44 25.09
N GLU A 255 -34.71 -12.09 26.37
CA GLU A 255 -33.64 -12.59 27.27
C GLU A 255 -34.20 -13.33 28.50
N GLU A 256 -34.93 -14.45 28.33
CA GLU A 256 -35.25 -15.33 29.50
C GLU A 256 -35.62 -16.79 29.16
N VAL A 257 -34.80 -17.52 28.38
CA VAL A 257 -34.87 -19.00 28.31
C VAL A 257 -33.47 -19.63 28.19
N PHE A 258 -33.30 -20.83 28.78
CA PHE A 258 -32.11 -21.71 28.72
C PHE A 258 -30.82 -21.24 29.42
N ASN A 259 -30.84 -21.34 30.75
CA ASN A 259 -29.76 -22.01 31.48
C ASN A 259 -30.32 -23.29 32.09
N ASP A 260 -29.83 -24.47 31.69
CA ASP A 260 -29.62 -25.59 32.64
C ASP A 260 -28.85 -26.79 32.05
N HIS A 261 -27.90 -27.30 32.84
CA HIS A 261 -27.32 -28.66 32.78
C HIS A 261 -26.47 -29.07 31.52
N PRO A 262 -25.67 -30.18 31.55
CA PRO A 262 -24.23 -30.01 31.74
C PRO A 262 -23.32 -30.60 30.63
N LEU A 263 -22.01 -30.41 30.83
CA LEU A 263 -20.92 -30.96 30.02
C LEU A 263 -20.88 -32.50 29.98
N GLU A 264 -20.85 -33.08 28.78
CA GLU A 264 -20.13 -34.33 28.51
C GLU A 264 -19.10 -34.14 27.38
N LYS A 265 -18.16 -35.09 27.27
CA LYS A 265 -17.01 -35.00 26.36
C LYS A 265 -17.23 -35.90 25.15
N GLU A 266 -17.09 -35.35 23.95
CA GLU A 266 -16.55 -36.14 22.85
C GLU A 266 -15.66 -35.29 21.93
N ASN A 267 -14.45 -35.77 21.70
CA ASN A 267 -13.57 -35.32 20.62
C ASN A 267 -13.56 -36.45 19.60
N LEU A 268 -13.75 -36.14 18.32
CA LEU A 268 -12.97 -36.71 17.20
C LEU A 268 -13.29 -35.96 15.89
N ASN A 269 -12.32 -36.01 14.96
CA ASN A 269 -12.44 -35.69 13.53
C ASN A 269 -13.12 -34.35 13.13
N ASN A 270 -12.32 -33.27 13.12
CA ASN A 270 -12.71 -31.97 12.53
C ASN A 270 -11.90 -31.56 11.28
N ASN A 271 -11.03 -32.44 10.74
CA ASN A 271 -10.18 -32.12 9.58
C ASN A 271 -10.99 -31.96 8.28
N GLU A 272 -12.06 -32.75 8.09
CA GLU A 272 -12.84 -32.78 6.85
C GLU A 272 -13.55 -31.46 6.53
N ASN A 273 -13.79 -30.62 7.55
CA ASN A 273 -14.56 -29.38 7.41
C ASN A 273 -13.71 -28.18 6.94
N LEU A 274 -12.37 -28.26 7.03
CA LEU A 274 -11.49 -27.22 6.51
C LEU A 274 -11.38 -27.28 4.97
N ASP A 275 -11.41 -28.49 4.41
CA ASP A 275 -11.39 -28.70 2.97
C ASP A 275 -12.68 -28.20 2.31
N GLY A 276 -13.84 -28.30 2.97
CA GLY A 276 -15.09 -27.70 2.50
C GLY A 276 -15.02 -26.17 2.36
N PHE A 277 -14.42 -25.49 3.34
CA PHE A 277 -14.19 -24.03 3.30
C PHE A 277 -13.16 -23.64 2.22
N MET A 278 -12.11 -24.43 2.05
CA MET A 278 -11.13 -24.21 0.98
C MET A 278 -11.71 -24.51 -0.42
N GLN A 279 -12.62 -25.47 -0.55
CA GLN A 279 -13.31 -25.76 -1.81
C GLN A 279 -14.27 -24.64 -2.20
N SER A 280 -15.10 -24.12 -1.29
CA SER A 280 -16.07 -23.07 -1.61
C SER A 280 -15.43 -21.76 -2.08
N VAL A 281 -14.22 -21.44 -1.62
CA VAL A 281 -13.45 -20.25 -2.03
C VAL A 281 -12.65 -20.47 -3.33
N PHE A 282 -12.33 -21.72 -3.72
CA PHE A 282 -11.40 -22.01 -4.83
C PHE A 282 -11.90 -22.98 -5.92
N ALA A 283 -13.19 -23.34 -5.94
CA ALA A 283 -13.78 -24.22 -6.96
C ALA A 283 -14.00 -23.52 -8.32
N ASN A 284 -13.00 -23.55 -9.21
CA ASN A 284 -13.09 -24.11 -10.58
C ASN A 284 -11.88 -23.76 -11.47
N GLU A 285 -11.06 -24.75 -11.78
CA GLU A 285 -10.38 -24.89 -13.08
C GLU A 285 -9.90 -26.35 -13.25
N GLN A 286 -10.78 -27.23 -13.76
CA GLN A 286 -10.41 -28.56 -14.24
C GLN A 286 -11.16 -28.89 -15.52
N SER A 287 -10.44 -28.89 -16.64
CA SER A 287 -10.79 -29.64 -17.84
C SER A 287 -9.52 -30.30 -18.41
N THR A 288 -9.65 -31.60 -18.63
CA THR A 288 -8.91 -32.48 -19.54
C THR A 288 -7.72 -31.90 -20.32
N GLU A 289 -6.54 -32.52 -20.12
CA GLU A 289 -5.84 -33.19 -21.23
C GLU A 289 -4.88 -34.26 -20.69
N ASN A 290 -4.81 -35.41 -21.38
CA ASN A 290 -3.91 -36.53 -21.06
C ASN A 290 -2.78 -36.56 -22.08
N VAL A 291 -1.53 -36.41 -21.63
CA VAL A 291 -0.33 -36.69 -22.44
C VAL A 291 0.64 -37.53 -21.61
N ASP A 292 0.84 -38.78 -22.03
CA ASP A 292 1.96 -39.61 -21.57
C ASP A 292 3.25 -39.11 -22.22
N LEU A 293 4.34 -39.03 -21.45
CA LEU A 293 5.69 -38.98 -21.99
C LEU A 293 6.72 -39.38 -20.92
N LYS A 294 7.30 -40.57 -21.08
CA LYS A 294 8.62 -40.88 -20.54
C LYS A 294 9.70 -40.12 -21.34
N ASN A 295 10.86 -39.92 -20.73
CA ASN A 295 11.97 -39.07 -21.19
C ASN A 295 11.69 -37.55 -20.96
N LEU A 296 12.68 -36.70 -20.66
CA LEU A 296 14.14 -36.90 -20.70
C LEU A 296 14.80 -36.81 -19.31
N LYS A 297 15.91 -37.54 -19.14
CA LYS A 297 17.03 -37.16 -18.27
C LYS A 297 18.12 -36.50 -19.13
N ASN A 298 19.10 -35.86 -18.47
CA ASN A 298 20.20 -35.08 -19.05
C ASN A 298 19.73 -33.68 -19.52
N GLN A 299 20.53 -32.62 -19.43
CA GLN A 299 21.98 -32.52 -19.16
C GLN A 299 22.31 -31.62 -17.95
N ASN A 300 23.59 -31.60 -17.56
CA ASN A 300 24.16 -30.84 -16.44
C ASN A 300 25.24 -29.84 -16.91
N SER A 301 25.50 -28.84 -16.07
CA SER A 301 26.78 -28.12 -15.88
C SER A 301 27.31 -27.12 -16.92
N LEU A 302 28.24 -26.29 -16.43
CA LEU A 302 29.02 -25.22 -17.10
C LEU A 302 28.22 -23.92 -17.39
N ASN A 303 28.71 -22.71 -17.07
CA ASN A 303 29.93 -22.39 -16.31
C ASN A 303 29.81 -21.05 -15.56
N MET A 304 30.65 -20.85 -14.53
CA MET A 304 30.85 -19.55 -13.87
C MET A 304 32.02 -18.81 -14.50
N GLU A 305 31.91 -17.49 -14.64
CA GLU A 305 33.11 -16.63 -14.70
C GLU A 305 32.86 -15.28 -14.00
N LYS A 306 33.94 -14.62 -13.57
CA LYS A 306 33.92 -13.37 -12.78
C LYS A 306 34.81 -12.34 -13.44
N THR A 307 34.30 -11.11 -13.61
CA THR A 307 35.13 -9.94 -13.86
C THR A 307 34.89 -8.87 -12.79
N LYS A 308 35.97 -8.32 -12.25
CA LYS A 308 35.94 -7.12 -11.41
C LYS A 308 36.09 -5.90 -12.33
N LEU A 309 35.54 -4.76 -11.92
CA LEU A 309 35.95 -3.46 -12.42
C LEU A 309 36.52 -2.65 -11.25
N THR A 310 37.52 -1.82 -11.52
CA THR A 310 38.28 -1.08 -10.50
C THR A 310 38.58 0.34 -10.95
N ASP A 311 38.44 1.26 -10.00
CA ASP A 311 39.20 2.51 -9.85
C ASP A 311 38.99 3.65 -10.89
N LEU A 312 38.64 4.85 -10.38
CA LEU A 312 38.85 6.15 -11.01
C LEU A 312 38.71 7.29 -9.98
N SER A 313 39.82 7.94 -9.62
CA SER A 313 39.92 9.25 -8.93
C SER A 313 41.42 9.61 -8.75
N PRO A 314 41.81 10.87 -8.43
CA PRO A 314 41.19 12.16 -8.75
C PRO A 314 42.21 13.21 -9.26
N LEU A 315 41.75 14.29 -9.94
CA LEU A 315 42.52 15.53 -10.19
C LEU A 315 41.57 16.74 -10.28
N ARG A 316 42.04 18.01 -10.19
CA ARG A 316 42.63 18.77 -9.06
C ARG A 316 42.44 20.27 -9.39
N GLU A 317 42.53 21.17 -8.40
CA GLU A 317 42.28 22.62 -8.53
C GLU A 317 43.42 23.41 -9.22
N GLU A 318 43.12 24.62 -9.73
CA GLU A 318 43.66 25.95 -9.30
C GLU A 318 43.01 27.12 -10.11
N LYS A 319 42.52 28.21 -9.48
CA LYS A 319 43.07 29.61 -9.36
C LYS A 319 43.14 30.45 -10.67
N LEU A 320 43.05 31.79 -10.72
CA LEU A 320 42.71 32.90 -9.78
C LEU A 320 42.47 34.21 -10.60
N ASP A 321 41.78 35.22 -10.00
CA ASP A 321 41.88 36.69 -10.27
C ASP A 321 41.59 37.22 -11.71
N SER A 322 41.43 38.54 -12.02
CA SER A 322 41.50 39.81 -11.27
C SER A 322 40.58 40.95 -11.82
N THR A 323 39.96 41.74 -10.92
CA THR A 323 39.81 43.24 -10.91
C THR A 323 39.34 44.12 -12.12
N ASP A 324 38.33 44.96 -11.81
CA ASP A 324 38.30 46.46 -11.93
C ASP A 324 37.70 47.29 -13.10
N SER A 325 37.36 48.53 -12.72
CA SER A 325 36.83 49.71 -13.49
C SER A 325 35.38 49.60 -14.02
N ALA A 326 34.41 50.52 -13.85
CA ALA A 326 34.29 51.91 -13.35
C ALA A 326 34.46 53.07 -14.36
N GLN A 327 33.39 53.85 -14.61
CA GLN A 327 33.34 55.33 -14.52
C GLN A 327 31.93 55.94 -14.74
N ASN A 328 31.78 57.24 -14.44
CA ASN A 328 30.55 58.05 -14.53
C ASN A 328 30.49 58.92 -15.80
N SER A 329 29.31 59.47 -16.12
CA SER A 329 29.15 60.74 -16.86
C SER A 329 27.99 61.57 -16.28
N ILE A 330 28.06 62.90 -16.39
CA ILE A 330 27.16 63.89 -15.74
C ILE A 330 26.91 65.07 -16.72
N ASN A 331 25.92 65.93 -16.43
CA ASN A 331 25.55 67.22 -17.07
C ASN A 331 24.69 67.07 -18.35
N ASN A 332 23.74 67.96 -18.73
CA ASN A 332 23.07 69.14 -18.13
C ASN A 332 21.68 69.31 -18.86
N SER A 333 20.81 70.34 -18.76
CA SER A 333 20.83 71.71 -18.19
C SER A 333 19.41 72.18 -17.77
N ASP A 334 19.32 73.40 -17.20
CA ASP A 334 18.36 74.53 -17.39
C ASP A 334 17.01 74.33 -18.14
N GLY A 335 15.88 74.95 -17.76
CA GLY A 335 15.62 75.91 -16.66
C GLY A 335 14.18 76.48 -16.62
N GLU A 336 13.96 77.47 -15.71
CA GLU A 336 12.83 78.43 -15.59
C GLU A 336 11.38 78.03 -15.16
N PHE A 337 11.03 78.49 -13.94
CA PHE A 337 9.82 79.27 -13.53
C PHE A 337 8.40 78.66 -13.33
N PHE A 338 7.79 79.04 -12.18
CA PHE A 338 6.40 78.90 -11.68
C PHE A 338 5.66 77.53 -11.85
N GLU A 339 4.91 76.98 -10.89
CA GLU A 339 4.14 77.56 -9.77
C GLU A 339 4.34 76.82 -8.41
N GLU A 340 3.74 77.35 -7.34
CA GLU A 340 3.83 76.85 -5.96
C GLU A 340 2.71 75.84 -5.55
N GLU A 341 2.87 75.25 -4.36
CA GLU A 341 1.80 74.70 -3.49
C GLU A 341 0.77 73.68 -4.01
N ALA A 342 1.15 72.69 -4.84
CA ALA A 342 0.26 71.55 -5.16
C ALA A 342 0.82 70.12 -4.90
N VAL A 343 2.14 69.93 -4.83
CA VAL A 343 2.77 68.60 -5.04
C VAL A 343 3.29 67.92 -3.77
N GLU A 344 3.51 68.65 -2.67
CA GLU A 344 4.14 68.09 -1.46
C GLU A 344 3.25 67.07 -0.73
N ASP A 345 1.97 67.36 -0.49
CA ASP A 345 1.15 66.51 0.38
C ASP A 345 0.75 65.18 -0.27
N THR A 346 0.57 65.16 -1.60
CA THR A 346 0.30 63.91 -2.33
C THR A 346 1.52 62.98 -2.34
N LYS A 347 2.75 63.52 -2.34
CA LYS A 347 3.99 62.74 -2.15
C LYS A 347 4.16 62.32 -0.67
N LYS A 348 3.91 63.20 0.30
CA LYS A 348 3.96 62.89 1.74
C LYS A 348 2.96 61.79 2.10
N ASP A 349 1.73 61.82 1.61
CA ASP A 349 0.72 60.79 1.91
C ASP A 349 0.98 59.46 1.18
N LYS A 350 1.37 59.46 -0.11
CA LYS A 350 1.84 58.23 -0.77
C LYS A 350 3.03 57.61 -0.03
N GLY A 351 3.96 58.42 0.47
CA GLY A 351 5.06 58.00 1.34
C GLY A 351 4.62 57.44 2.70
N LYS A 352 3.67 58.11 3.39
CA LYS A 352 3.06 57.65 4.64
C LYS A 352 2.33 56.31 4.43
N LYS A 353 1.52 56.18 3.37
CA LYS A 353 0.81 54.95 2.99
C LYS A 353 1.77 53.81 2.65
N LYS A 354 2.84 54.04 1.86
CA LYS A 354 3.88 53.03 1.57
C LYS A 354 4.61 52.58 2.85
N LYS A 355 4.99 53.50 3.74
CA LYS A 355 5.57 53.18 5.06
C LYS A 355 4.58 52.43 5.98
N LYS A 356 3.28 52.76 5.96
CA LYS A 356 2.22 52.08 6.74
C LYS A 356 2.01 50.65 6.22
N LYS A 357 1.96 50.44 4.89
CA LYS A 357 1.93 49.12 4.24
C LYS A 357 3.18 48.31 4.63
N MET A 358 4.39 48.86 4.53
CA MET A 358 5.62 48.18 4.97
C MET A 358 5.61 47.78 6.45
N LYS A 359 5.10 48.64 7.36
CA LYS A 359 4.93 48.28 8.78
C LYS A 359 3.93 47.12 8.98
N MET A 360 2.88 47.04 8.16
CA MET A 360 1.91 45.94 8.17
C MET A 360 2.53 44.62 7.68
N TRP A 361 3.25 44.64 6.55
CA TRP A 361 3.97 43.46 6.05
C TRP A 361 5.06 42.98 7.03
N LYS A 362 5.77 43.89 7.71
CA LYS A 362 6.69 43.51 8.79
C LYS A 362 5.99 42.82 9.97
N LYS A 363 4.78 43.28 10.36
CA LYS A 363 3.98 42.60 11.40
C LYS A 363 3.58 41.18 10.94
N ILE A 364 3.06 41.04 9.72
CA ILE A 364 2.66 39.74 9.15
C ILE A 364 3.86 38.78 9.12
N LEU A 365 5.02 39.22 8.64
CA LEU A 365 6.25 38.43 8.61
C LEU A 365 6.70 37.99 10.01
N ILE A 366 6.65 38.89 11.00
CA ILE A 366 6.96 38.54 12.40
C ILE A 366 5.97 37.49 12.92
N THR A 367 4.67 37.64 12.69
CA THR A 367 3.67 36.64 13.08
C THR A 367 3.94 35.28 12.45
N ILE A 368 4.24 35.22 11.15
CA ILE A 368 4.59 33.97 10.45
C ILE A 368 5.84 33.32 11.08
N ILE A 369 6.89 34.10 11.33
CA ILE A 369 8.12 33.60 11.98
C ILE A 369 7.83 33.07 13.39
N THR A 370 7.01 33.77 14.18
CA THR A 370 6.60 33.31 15.52
C THR A 370 5.80 32.00 15.46
N VAL A 371 4.87 31.87 14.52
CA VAL A 371 4.11 30.62 14.31
C VAL A 371 5.05 29.48 13.92
N LEU A 372 5.98 29.69 12.99
CA LEU A 372 6.97 28.69 12.58
C LEU A 372 7.88 28.25 13.75
N ILE A 373 8.27 29.18 14.63
CA ILE A 373 9.04 28.88 15.85
C ILE A 373 8.21 28.01 16.81
N ILE A 374 6.93 28.33 17.02
CA ILE A 374 6.01 27.56 17.87
C ILE A 374 5.79 26.15 17.28
N CYS A 375 5.50 26.03 15.99
CA CYS A 375 5.34 24.74 15.32
C CYS A 375 6.61 23.88 15.42
N LYS A 376 7.79 24.48 15.25
CA LYS A 376 9.09 23.79 15.43
C LYS A 376 9.30 23.34 16.87
N ALA A 377 8.96 24.15 17.86
CA ALA A 377 9.06 23.79 19.28
C ALA A 377 8.10 22.64 19.65
N LEU A 378 6.86 22.69 19.18
CA LEU A 378 5.87 21.63 19.36
C LEU A 378 6.30 20.31 18.70
N PHE A 379 6.82 20.36 17.47
CA PHE A 379 7.35 19.20 16.77
C PHE A 379 8.53 18.55 17.51
N LEU A 380 9.53 19.35 17.90
CA LEU A 380 10.69 18.86 18.66
C LEU A 380 10.26 18.29 20.03
N GLY A 381 9.29 18.93 20.70
CA GLY A 381 8.69 18.41 21.93
C GLY A 381 8.00 17.06 21.71
N ALA A 382 7.18 16.92 20.67
CA ALA A 382 6.49 15.67 20.35
C ALA A 382 7.48 14.52 20.06
N VAL A 383 8.55 14.78 19.30
CA VAL A 383 9.61 13.78 19.04
C VAL A 383 10.36 13.41 20.34
N TYR A 384 10.63 14.37 21.23
CA TYR A 384 11.25 14.11 22.53
C TYR A 384 10.37 13.23 23.44
N TYR A 385 9.09 13.59 23.59
CA TYR A 385 8.13 12.80 24.37
C TYR A 385 7.91 11.41 23.76
N GLY A 386 7.84 11.29 22.43
CA GLY A 386 7.80 10.01 21.72
C GLY A 386 9.04 9.15 22.01
N GLY A 387 10.24 9.72 21.86
CA GLY A 387 11.52 9.05 22.13
C GLY A 387 11.72 8.62 23.58
N LYS A 388 10.99 9.21 24.54
CA LYS A 388 10.89 8.78 25.95
C LYS A 388 9.83 7.69 26.15
N ASN A 389 8.66 7.84 25.53
CA ASN A 389 7.52 6.93 25.71
C ASN A 389 7.65 5.60 24.94
N TYR A 390 8.51 5.55 23.91
CA TYR A 390 8.79 4.36 23.08
C TYR A 390 10.30 4.05 23.11
N PRO A 391 10.82 3.46 24.21
CA PRO A 391 12.24 3.14 24.35
C PRO A 391 12.63 1.89 23.54
N ILE A 392 13.94 1.76 23.28
CA ILE A 392 14.59 0.57 22.69
C ILE A 392 15.38 -0.15 23.80
N ASN A 393 14.65 -0.72 24.76
CA ASN A 393 15.23 -1.61 25.77
C ASN A 393 15.30 -3.05 25.22
N TYR A 394 16.21 -3.86 25.76
CA TYR A 394 16.45 -5.25 25.33
C TYR A 394 16.69 -5.40 23.81
N ILE A 395 17.29 -4.40 23.18
CA ILE A 395 17.42 -4.32 21.71
C ILE A 395 18.33 -5.41 21.13
N GLU A 396 19.30 -5.89 21.89
CA GLU A 396 20.29 -6.89 21.42
C GLU A 396 19.63 -8.29 21.44
N GLU A 397 18.89 -8.59 22.50
CA GLU A 397 18.05 -9.77 22.69
C GLU A 397 16.88 -9.80 21.68
N ILE A 398 16.20 -8.66 21.51
CA ILE A 398 15.12 -8.51 20.52
C ILE A 398 15.66 -8.73 19.11
N GLN A 399 16.78 -8.10 18.71
CA GLN A 399 17.32 -8.31 17.37
C GLN A 399 17.81 -9.74 17.15
N LYS A 400 18.47 -10.36 18.15
CA LYS A 400 18.87 -11.77 18.09
C LYS A 400 17.70 -12.67 17.69
N TYR A 401 16.60 -12.61 18.44
CA TYR A 401 15.44 -13.49 18.20
C TYR A 401 14.52 -13.02 17.07
N SER A 402 14.48 -11.72 16.76
CA SER A 402 13.83 -11.19 15.55
C SER A 402 14.46 -11.76 14.28
N ASN A 403 15.79 -11.77 14.22
CA ASN A 403 16.56 -12.32 13.11
C ASN A 403 16.50 -13.86 13.07
N GLU A 404 16.53 -14.55 14.23
CA GLU A 404 16.41 -16.01 14.32
C GLU A 404 15.01 -16.51 13.87
N TYR A 405 13.97 -15.71 14.08
CA TYR A 405 12.56 -16.13 13.90
C TYR A 405 11.81 -15.47 12.75
N GLY A 406 12.38 -14.45 12.08
CA GLY A 406 11.75 -13.79 10.94
C GLY A 406 10.63 -12.81 11.33
N VAL A 407 10.85 -12.06 12.41
CA VAL A 407 9.88 -11.12 12.99
C VAL A 407 10.48 -9.71 12.96
N ASP A 408 9.72 -8.66 12.64
CA ASP A 408 10.24 -7.28 12.72
C ASP A 408 10.47 -6.88 14.19
N PRO A 409 11.68 -6.44 14.59
CA PRO A 409 11.96 -5.99 15.96
C PRO A 409 11.06 -4.82 16.42
N LYS A 410 10.50 -4.03 15.49
CA LYS A 410 9.50 -3.00 15.82
C LYS A 410 8.19 -3.59 16.34
N VAL A 411 7.78 -4.76 15.86
CA VAL A 411 6.58 -5.47 16.33
C VAL A 411 6.83 -6.07 17.72
N VAL A 412 8.00 -6.68 17.94
CA VAL A 412 8.41 -7.19 19.27
C VAL A 412 8.43 -6.05 20.30
N LEU A 413 8.98 -4.89 19.93
CA LEU A 413 8.98 -3.69 20.76
C LEU A 413 7.58 -3.11 21.00
N ALA A 414 6.70 -3.12 19.98
CA ALA A 414 5.32 -2.65 20.12
C ALA A 414 4.53 -3.53 21.10
N ILE A 415 4.64 -4.86 21.00
CA ILE A 415 4.03 -5.82 21.93
C ILE A 415 4.63 -5.64 23.34
N MET A 416 5.96 -5.66 23.50
CA MET A 416 6.63 -5.47 24.80
C MET A 416 6.27 -4.14 25.47
N ARG A 417 6.04 -3.08 24.67
CA ARG A 417 5.58 -1.77 25.15
C ARG A 417 4.13 -1.79 25.66
N VAL A 418 3.26 -2.61 25.06
CA VAL A 418 1.84 -2.73 25.45
C VAL A 418 1.66 -3.69 26.62
N GLU A 419 2.39 -4.81 26.62
CA GLU A 419 2.28 -5.91 27.58
C GLU A 419 2.85 -5.56 28.97
N SER A 420 4.16 -5.34 29.05
CA SER A 420 4.85 -5.07 30.34
C SER A 420 5.26 -3.60 30.53
N ASN A 421 5.28 -2.83 29.43
CA ASN A 421 6.01 -1.56 29.35
C ASN A 421 7.49 -1.72 29.77
N PHE A 422 8.15 -2.74 29.22
CA PHE A 422 9.57 -3.07 29.44
C PHE A 422 9.93 -3.49 30.88
N LYS A 423 9.03 -4.23 31.55
CA LYS A 423 9.26 -4.81 32.88
C LYS A 423 9.45 -6.32 32.79
N SER A 424 10.64 -6.82 33.14
CA SER A 424 10.95 -8.26 33.13
C SER A 424 10.37 -9.01 34.34
N ASP A 425 10.01 -8.29 35.40
CA ASP A 425 9.38 -8.77 36.63
C ASP A 425 7.84 -8.73 36.59
N ALA A 426 7.23 -8.29 35.49
CA ALA A 426 5.79 -8.13 35.38
C ALA A 426 5.05 -9.48 35.38
N VAL A 427 4.03 -9.61 36.24
CA VAL A 427 3.11 -10.76 36.26
C VAL A 427 1.66 -10.26 36.20
N SER A 428 0.87 -10.77 35.25
CA SER A 428 -0.55 -10.40 35.10
C SER A 428 -1.46 -11.17 36.07
N LYS A 429 -2.73 -10.73 36.17
CA LYS A 429 -3.78 -11.45 36.92
C LYS A 429 -4.01 -12.89 36.43
N VAL A 430 -3.69 -13.18 35.16
CA VAL A 430 -3.78 -14.52 34.56
C VAL A 430 -2.42 -15.24 34.51
N ASN A 431 -1.47 -14.82 35.34
CA ASN A 431 -0.13 -15.41 35.47
C ASN A 431 0.71 -15.38 34.17
N ALA A 432 0.44 -14.43 33.28
CA ALA A 432 1.31 -14.12 32.15
C ALA A 432 2.56 -13.38 32.67
N LYS A 433 3.75 -13.68 32.14
CA LYS A 433 5.03 -13.28 32.75
C LYS A 433 5.98 -12.52 31.85
N GLY A 434 6.75 -11.63 32.47
CA GLY A 434 7.90 -10.93 31.91
C GLY A 434 7.58 -9.97 30.76
N LEU A 435 8.63 -9.63 30.00
CA LEU A 435 8.63 -8.54 29.03
C LEU A 435 7.49 -8.58 28.00
N MET A 436 7.18 -9.75 27.46
CA MET A 436 6.16 -9.99 26.45
C MET A 436 4.91 -10.69 27.01
N GLN A 437 4.75 -10.74 28.34
CA GLN A 437 3.64 -11.38 29.05
C GLN A 437 3.28 -12.77 28.49
N VAL A 438 4.26 -13.69 28.51
CA VAL A 438 4.08 -15.06 28.03
C VAL A 438 3.36 -15.89 29.10
N LEU A 439 2.30 -16.61 28.72
CA LEU A 439 1.59 -17.54 29.60
C LEU A 439 2.39 -18.84 29.82
N PRO A 440 2.30 -19.50 31.00
CA PRO A 440 3.00 -20.75 31.26
C PRO A 440 2.67 -21.89 30.31
N ASP A 441 1.42 -21.98 29.83
CA ASP A 441 1.01 -23.00 28.86
C ASP A 441 1.47 -22.69 27.43
N THR A 442 1.50 -21.40 27.06
CA THR A 442 2.21 -20.95 25.85
C THR A 442 3.69 -21.29 25.92
N ALA A 443 4.33 -21.13 27.08
CA ALA A 443 5.72 -21.52 27.27
C ALA A 443 5.94 -23.03 27.20
N LYS A 444 5.03 -23.88 27.71
CA LYS A 444 5.06 -25.34 27.49
C LYS A 444 4.98 -25.67 25.99
N HIS A 445 4.10 -25.00 25.25
CA HIS A 445 3.95 -25.19 23.80
C HIS A 445 5.22 -24.80 23.04
N VAL A 446 5.78 -23.61 23.31
CA VAL A 446 7.01 -23.11 22.68
C VAL A 446 8.24 -23.95 23.07
N ALA A 447 8.34 -24.39 24.32
CA ALA A 447 9.40 -25.30 24.76
C ALA A 447 9.40 -26.61 23.95
N LYS A 448 8.21 -27.19 23.70
CA LYS A 448 8.07 -28.37 22.85
C LYS A 448 8.51 -28.10 21.40
N LEU A 449 8.12 -26.97 20.81
CA LEU A 449 8.50 -26.61 19.43
C LEU A 449 10.00 -26.28 19.29
N LEU A 450 10.64 -25.79 20.34
CA LEU A 450 12.09 -25.53 20.40
C LEU A 450 12.93 -26.73 20.86
N ASN A 451 12.31 -27.88 21.21
CA ASN A 451 12.97 -29.03 21.86
C ASN A 451 13.74 -28.67 23.15
N VAL A 452 13.20 -27.73 23.94
CA VAL A 452 13.76 -27.28 25.22
C VAL A 452 13.02 -27.94 26.38
N ASN A 453 13.74 -28.32 27.44
CA ASN A 453 13.13 -28.77 28.69
C ASN A 453 12.35 -27.62 29.35
N VAL A 454 11.02 -27.77 29.49
CA VAL A 454 10.18 -26.73 30.09
C VAL A 454 10.52 -26.44 31.56
N ASN A 455 11.08 -27.42 32.28
CA ASN A 455 11.46 -27.25 33.69
C ASN A 455 12.69 -26.34 33.88
N SER A 456 13.39 -25.97 32.80
CA SER A 456 14.49 -24.98 32.80
C SER A 456 14.11 -23.64 32.15
N VAL A 457 12.82 -23.35 31.97
CA VAL A 457 12.33 -22.09 31.40
C VAL A 457 11.88 -21.14 32.51
N ASP A 458 12.70 -20.11 32.81
CA ASP A 458 12.24 -18.95 33.59
C ASP A 458 11.71 -17.87 32.62
N LEU A 459 10.47 -17.42 32.85
CA LEU A 459 9.86 -16.35 32.05
C LEU A 459 10.10 -14.96 32.65
N ASN A 460 10.76 -14.85 33.81
CA ASN A 460 11.20 -13.56 34.37
C ASN A 460 12.59 -13.15 33.83
N ASP A 461 13.39 -14.12 33.35
CA ASP A 461 14.64 -13.85 32.63
C ASP A 461 14.34 -13.08 31.32
N PRO A 462 14.94 -11.89 31.10
CA PRO A 462 14.74 -11.11 29.88
C PRO A 462 15.01 -11.89 28.59
N GLU A 463 16.11 -12.65 28.53
CA GLU A 463 16.52 -13.30 27.28
C GLU A 463 15.55 -14.43 26.91
N THR A 464 15.25 -15.29 27.88
CA THR A 464 14.28 -16.39 27.73
C THR A 464 12.88 -15.86 27.43
N ASN A 465 12.45 -14.77 28.06
CA ASN A 465 11.14 -14.19 27.79
C ASN A 465 11.03 -13.65 26.36
N VAL A 466 12.03 -12.89 25.89
CA VAL A 466 12.06 -12.38 24.51
C VAL A 466 12.14 -13.52 23.50
N LYS A 467 12.95 -14.55 23.78
CA LYS A 467 13.02 -15.77 22.95
C LYS A 467 11.66 -16.43 22.79
N PHE A 468 10.99 -16.71 23.91
CA PHE A 468 9.73 -17.44 23.91
C PHE A 468 8.56 -16.62 23.35
N GLY A 469 8.47 -15.33 23.67
CA GLY A 469 7.45 -14.42 23.13
C GLY A 469 7.62 -14.19 21.63
N THR A 470 8.85 -13.99 21.15
CA THR A 470 9.13 -13.81 19.70
C THR A 470 8.89 -15.10 18.93
N TYR A 471 9.21 -16.27 19.50
CA TYR A 471 8.88 -17.56 18.87
C TYR A 471 7.36 -17.81 18.83
N TYR A 472 6.62 -17.49 19.90
CA TYR A 472 5.15 -17.58 19.88
C TYR A 472 4.54 -16.65 18.82
N LEU A 473 5.07 -15.44 18.69
CA LEU A 473 4.67 -14.50 17.64
C LEU A 473 4.93 -15.05 16.22
N LYS A 474 6.11 -15.65 15.97
CA LYS A 474 6.39 -16.39 14.73
C LYS A 474 5.35 -17.50 14.49
N TYR A 475 5.05 -18.31 15.51
CA TYR A 475 4.05 -19.37 15.41
C TYR A 475 2.67 -18.81 15.03
N LEU A 476 2.24 -17.69 15.62
CA LEU A 476 0.99 -17.02 15.23
C LEU A 476 1.03 -16.49 13.79
N MET A 477 2.15 -15.89 13.35
CA MET A 477 2.35 -15.46 11.95
C MET A 477 2.38 -16.62 10.95
N GLN A 478 2.61 -17.86 11.40
CA GLN A 478 2.49 -19.07 10.58
C GLN A 478 1.04 -19.63 10.53
N ASN A 479 0.17 -19.23 11.46
CA ASN A 479 -1.24 -19.65 11.52
C ASN A 479 -2.19 -18.59 10.94
N PHE A 480 -1.84 -17.30 10.99
CA PHE A 480 -2.67 -16.18 10.57
C PHE A 480 -1.96 -15.28 9.57
N SER A 481 -2.63 -14.93 8.46
CA SER A 481 -2.01 -14.12 7.39
C SER A 481 -2.03 -12.61 7.67
N ASN A 482 -2.94 -12.11 8.51
CA ASN A 482 -3.07 -10.69 8.84
C ASN A 482 -2.49 -10.39 10.22
N MET A 483 -1.63 -9.37 10.34
CA MET A 483 -0.99 -8.96 11.60
C MET A 483 -2.00 -8.53 12.67
N ASP A 484 -3.13 -7.92 12.32
CA ASP A 484 -4.16 -7.57 13.32
C ASP A 484 -4.82 -8.81 13.92
N THR A 485 -4.93 -9.88 13.12
CA THR A 485 -5.40 -11.20 13.58
C THR A 485 -4.34 -11.93 14.39
N VAL A 486 -3.04 -11.77 14.05
CA VAL A 486 -1.90 -12.21 14.89
C VAL A 486 -1.92 -11.51 16.26
N TYR A 487 -2.10 -10.19 16.30
CA TYR A 487 -2.18 -9.43 17.55
C TYR A 487 -3.42 -9.81 18.37
N ALA A 488 -4.55 -10.06 17.70
CA ALA A 488 -5.75 -10.57 18.35
C ALA A 488 -5.53 -11.98 18.95
N ALA A 489 -4.78 -12.85 18.27
CA ALA A 489 -4.47 -14.19 18.75
C ALA A 489 -3.36 -14.21 19.82
N TYR A 490 -2.51 -13.19 19.88
CA TYR A 490 -1.50 -13.01 20.92
C TYR A 490 -2.17 -12.74 22.28
N ASN A 491 -3.08 -11.76 22.33
CA ASN A 491 -3.81 -11.39 23.55
C ASN A 491 -5.05 -12.27 23.82
N GLY A 492 -5.92 -12.44 22.83
CA GLY A 492 -7.19 -13.18 22.96
C GLY A 492 -7.06 -14.70 22.82
N GLY A 493 -5.90 -15.20 22.38
CA GLY A 493 -5.61 -16.62 22.19
C GLY A 493 -6.01 -17.17 20.81
N ILE A 494 -5.12 -17.98 20.22
CA ILE A 494 -5.30 -18.64 18.91
C ILE A 494 -6.62 -19.41 18.79
N GLY A 495 -7.08 -20.09 19.85
CA GLY A 495 -8.34 -20.84 19.84
C GLY A 495 -9.56 -19.94 19.66
N ASN A 496 -9.64 -18.83 20.41
CA ASN A 496 -10.75 -17.88 20.32
C ASN A 496 -10.78 -17.19 18.94
N VAL A 497 -9.62 -16.77 18.43
CA VAL A 497 -9.53 -16.20 17.08
C VAL A 497 -9.95 -17.20 16.01
N ASN A 498 -9.53 -18.47 16.10
CA ASN A 498 -9.98 -19.52 15.17
C ASN A 498 -11.49 -19.81 15.25
N THR A 499 -12.16 -19.50 16.37
CA THR A 499 -13.62 -19.52 16.48
C THR A 499 -14.23 -18.28 15.84
N TRP A 500 -13.72 -17.07 16.15
CA TRP A 500 -14.22 -15.82 15.59
C TRP A 500 -14.06 -15.73 14.06
N LEU A 501 -12.99 -16.29 13.50
CA LEU A 501 -12.78 -16.36 12.05
C LEU A 501 -13.79 -17.27 11.33
N LYS A 502 -14.46 -18.19 12.03
CA LYS A 502 -15.50 -19.06 11.46
C LYS A 502 -16.90 -18.48 11.56
N ASP A 503 -17.07 -17.37 12.29
CA ASP A 503 -18.35 -16.71 12.52
C ASP A 503 -18.46 -15.47 11.63
N SER A 504 -19.47 -15.47 10.75
CA SER A 504 -19.76 -14.38 9.81
C SER A 504 -20.16 -13.06 10.47
N LYS A 505 -20.31 -13.03 11.81
CA LYS A 505 -20.46 -11.82 12.62
C LYS A 505 -19.12 -11.09 12.89
N TYR A 506 -17.99 -11.76 12.67
CA TYR A 506 -16.64 -11.27 13.02
C TYR A 506 -15.62 -11.38 11.88
N SER A 507 -15.77 -12.33 10.95
CA SER A 507 -14.94 -12.49 9.75
C SER A 507 -15.77 -12.84 8.50
N ASN A 508 -15.41 -12.26 7.35
CA ASN A 508 -16.07 -12.52 6.06
C ASN A 508 -15.25 -13.42 5.13
N ASP A 509 -14.00 -13.76 5.49
CA ASP A 509 -13.04 -14.51 4.65
C ASP A 509 -12.30 -15.63 5.41
N GLY A 510 -12.53 -15.78 6.71
CA GLY A 510 -11.82 -16.75 7.55
C GLY A 510 -10.35 -16.43 7.81
N VAL A 511 -9.91 -15.20 7.49
CA VAL A 511 -8.50 -14.76 7.59
C VAL A 511 -8.36 -13.45 8.37
N SER A 512 -9.30 -12.52 8.19
CA SER A 512 -9.34 -11.20 8.83
C SER A 512 -10.52 -11.07 9.80
N LEU A 513 -10.28 -10.47 10.97
CA LEU A 513 -11.34 -10.07 11.90
C LEU A 513 -11.76 -8.61 11.66
N TYR A 514 -12.77 -8.38 10.81
CA TYR A 514 -13.33 -7.03 10.62
C TYR A 514 -14.01 -6.49 11.90
N ASN A 515 -14.45 -7.39 12.78
CA ASN A 515 -14.93 -7.04 14.11
C ASN A 515 -14.44 -8.03 15.17
N ILE A 516 -13.51 -7.62 16.03
CA ILE A 516 -13.06 -8.41 17.19
C ILE A 516 -14.11 -8.30 18.31
N PRO A 517 -14.77 -9.40 18.76
CA PRO A 517 -15.81 -9.33 19.78
C PRO A 517 -15.29 -9.01 21.19
N SER A 518 -14.09 -9.50 21.53
CA SER A 518 -13.43 -9.15 22.80
C SER A 518 -13.03 -7.67 22.78
N ALA A 519 -13.70 -6.85 23.58
CA ALA A 519 -13.38 -5.43 23.72
C ALA A 519 -11.97 -5.20 24.29
N GLU A 520 -11.45 -6.11 25.12
CA GLU A 520 -10.05 -6.08 25.57
C GLU A 520 -9.10 -6.28 24.38
N THR A 521 -9.34 -7.33 23.59
CA THR A 521 -8.49 -7.69 22.45
C THR A 521 -8.57 -6.66 21.33
N LYS A 522 -9.76 -6.09 21.05
CA LYS A 522 -9.94 -4.97 20.13
C LYS A 522 -9.14 -3.74 20.58
N ASN A 523 -9.10 -3.45 21.89
CA ASN A 523 -8.26 -2.40 22.45
C ASN A 523 -6.77 -2.76 22.45
N TYR A 524 -6.40 -4.03 22.57
CA TYR A 524 -5.02 -4.51 22.49
C TYR A 524 -4.42 -4.29 21.09
N VAL A 525 -5.10 -4.77 20.03
CA VAL A 525 -4.68 -4.57 18.62
C VAL A 525 -4.48 -3.08 18.33
N ASN A 526 -5.44 -2.24 18.73
CA ASN A 526 -5.36 -0.79 18.61
C ASN A 526 -4.16 -0.16 19.36
N LYS A 527 -3.75 -0.71 20.50
CA LYS A 527 -2.55 -0.25 21.23
C LYS A 527 -1.26 -0.68 20.54
N VAL A 528 -1.19 -1.93 20.07
CA VAL A 528 -0.01 -2.47 19.37
C VAL A 528 0.23 -1.70 18.07
N ASN A 529 -0.79 -1.46 17.25
CA ASN A 529 -0.64 -0.68 16.02
C ASN A 529 -0.23 0.78 16.28
N LYS A 530 -0.77 1.43 17.32
CA LYS A 530 -0.33 2.78 17.73
C LYS A 530 1.12 2.80 18.22
N ALA A 531 1.56 1.76 18.93
CA ALA A 531 2.96 1.63 19.36
C ALA A 531 3.90 1.37 18.18
N LEU A 532 3.54 0.43 17.29
CA LEU A 532 4.28 0.12 16.06
C LEU A 532 4.48 1.37 15.20
N LYS A 533 3.41 2.14 14.97
CA LYS A 533 3.47 3.40 14.21
C LYS A 533 4.41 4.44 14.86
N ALA A 534 4.43 4.52 16.20
CA ALA A 534 5.38 5.37 16.89
C ALA A 534 6.84 4.87 16.74
N TYR A 535 7.09 3.55 16.76
CA TYR A 535 8.41 3.00 16.48
C TYR A 535 8.86 3.26 15.02
N GLU A 536 7.97 3.18 14.03
CA GLU A 536 8.26 3.57 12.64
C GLU A 536 8.69 5.04 12.51
N ILE A 537 7.90 5.97 13.08
CA ILE A 537 8.14 7.43 12.97
C ILE A 537 9.45 7.81 13.67
N LEU A 538 9.74 7.21 14.82
CA LEU A 538 10.91 7.56 15.64
C LEU A 538 12.19 6.87 15.18
N TYR A 539 12.14 5.69 14.56
CA TYR A 539 13.32 4.87 14.26
C TYR A 539 13.47 4.45 12.79
N GLY A 540 12.46 4.64 11.94
CA GLY A 540 12.56 4.44 10.48
C GLY A 540 12.56 2.98 10.00
N LYS A 541 12.96 2.78 8.73
CA LYS A 541 13.19 1.43 8.15
C LYS A 541 14.47 0.81 8.71
N GLU A 542 15.60 1.53 8.65
CA GLU A 542 16.89 1.11 9.20
C GLU A 542 16.85 1.06 10.74
N PHE A 543 16.62 -0.13 11.31
CA PHE A 543 16.35 -0.24 12.73
C PHE A 543 17.64 -0.27 13.57
N PRO A 544 17.76 0.55 14.64
CA PRO A 544 19.03 0.73 15.36
C PRO A 544 19.49 -0.55 16.05
N THR A 545 20.70 -1.01 15.71
CA THR A 545 21.28 -2.27 16.20
C THR A 545 21.93 -2.19 17.57
N LYS A 546 22.04 -0.99 18.15
CA LYS A 546 22.60 -0.75 19.49
C LYS A 546 21.83 0.36 20.20
N LYS A 547 21.87 0.32 21.54
CA LYS A 547 21.10 1.22 22.41
C LYS A 547 21.64 2.66 22.40
N THR A 548 21.20 3.48 21.44
CA THR A 548 21.46 4.93 21.42
C THR A 548 20.80 5.61 22.64
N LYS A 549 21.48 6.65 23.17
CA LYS A 549 21.07 7.37 24.39
C LYS A 549 21.20 8.88 24.22
N GLY A 550 20.54 9.64 25.10
CA GLY A 550 20.71 11.08 25.23
C GLY A 550 20.42 11.87 23.96
N PHE A 551 21.20 12.94 23.73
CA PHE A 551 20.98 13.89 22.64
C PHE A 551 21.16 13.27 21.24
N ALA A 552 22.09 12.33 21.07
CA ALA A 552 22.28 11.63 19.79
C ALA A 552 21.00 10.91 19.35
N LYS A 553 20.40 10.10 20.25
CA LYS A 553 19.10 9.46 20.02
C LYS A 553 18.02 10.48 19.65
N PHE A 554 17.94 11.61 20.37
CA PHE A 554 16.95 12.64 20.07
C PHE A 554 17.13 13.22 18.65
N ILE A 555 18.37 13.54 18.25
CA ILE A 555 18.68 14.04 16.91
C ILE A 555 18.33 13.03 15.83
N ASP A 556 18.60 11.74 16.04
CA ASP A 556 18.25 10.70 15.07
C ASP A 556 16.74 10.49 14.98
N ASN A 557 16.03 10.49 16.12
CA ASN A 557 14.57 10.48 16.15
C ASN A 557 13.96 11.70 15.41
N VAL A 558 14.58 12.89 15.48
CA VAL A 558 14.17 14.08 14.72
C VAL A 558 14.40 13.89 13.22
N LYS A 559 15.57 13.39 12.79
CA LYS A 559 15.83 13.04 11.37
C LYS A 559 14.81 12.02 10.85
N ASN A 560 14.49 11.01 11.65
CA ASN A 560 13.56 9.94 11.29
C ASN A 560 12.13 10.47 11.15
N ALA A 561 11.65 11.28 12.09
CA ALA A 561 10.33 11.90 12.01
C ALA A 561 10.22 12.87 10.80
N VAL A 562 11.27 13.64 10.50
CA VAL A 562 11.32 14.51 9.32
C VAL A 562 11.30 13.70 8.02
N ARG A 563 12.13 12.64 7.89
CA ARG A 563 12.09 11.73 6.73
C ARG A 563 10.77 10.98 6.60
N TYR A 564 10.11 10.66 7.72
CA TYR A 564 8.78 10.06 7.70
C TYR A 564 7.76 11.04 7.10
N ILE A 565 7.77 12.32 7.52
CA ILE A 565 6.87 13.34 6.96
C ILE A 565 7.10 13.48 5.45
N PHE A 566 8.33 13.72 5.00
CA PHE A 566 8.69 13.86 3.57
C PHE A 566 8.57 12.58 2.71
N ARG A 567 8.02 11.48 3.24
CA ARG A 567 7.70 10.25 2.49
C ARG A 567 6.20 9.92 2.47
N ASN A 568 5.37 10.75 3.10
CA ASN A 568 3.91 10.64 3.07
C ASN A 568 3.26 11.98 2.68
N PHE A 569 4.05 12.86 2.05
CA PHE A 569 3.72 14.12 1.38
C PHE A 569 4.47 14.12 0.04
#